data_AF-A0A0Q6VQ65-F1
#
_entry.id   AF-A0A0Q6VQ65-F1
#
_cell.length_a   1.000
_cell.length_b   1.000
_cell.length_c   1.000
_cell.angle_alpha   90.00
_cell.angle_beta   90.00
_cell.angle_gamma   90.00
#
_symmetry.space_group_name_H-M   'P 1'
#
loop_
_entity.id
_entity.type
_entity.pdbx_description
1 polymer ?
#
loop_
_entity_poly.entity_id
_entity_poly.type
_entity_poly.pdbx_seq_one_letter_code
_entity_poly.pdbx_strand_id
1 'polypeptide(L)'
;MSTTAWIIIIVVVVLVVAALVAWMAAQQRKKKHVEHAENLRQEAQQHATEIPESQVRAREAEVEAERARLDAERAQQKAQEAQVAATQQQAVHEDRLRTADEVDPRVDTRSEDYTPDTVLDADDARRTDGTTDGTHRA
;
A
#
# COMPACT_ATOMS: atom_id res chain seq x y z
N MET A 1 -41.81 39.95 72.59
CA MET A 1 -41.28 39.85 71.21
C MET A 1 -42.31 39.08 70.41
N SER A 2 -42.91 39.69 69.38
CA SER A 2 -44.00 39.09 68.61
C SER A 2 -43.51 37.85 67.86
N THR A 3 -44.30 36.77 67.86
CA THR A 3 -44.00 35.51 67.17
C THR A 3 -43.56 35.72 65.73
N THR A 4 -44.08 36.76 65.08
CA THR A 4 -43.69 37.23 63.74
C THR A 4 -42.21 37.61 63.64
N ALA A 5 -41.65 38.31 64.63
CA ALA A 5 -40.24 38.69 64.65
C ALA A 5 -39.33 37.46 64.81
N TRP A 6 -39.76 36.46 65.59
CA TRP A 6 -39.01 35.20 65.76
C TRP A 6 -39.02 34.36 64.48
N ILE A 7 -40.16 34.28 63.79
CA ILE A 7 -40.28 33.60 62.49
C ILE A 7 -39.35 34.25 61.46
N ILE A 8 -39.30 35.59 61.40
CA ILE A 8 -38.40 36.31 60.48
C ILE A 8 -36.93 35.98 60.78
N ILE A 9 -36.54 35.95 62.05
CA ILE A 9 -35.16 35.60 62.45
C ILE A 9 -34.80 34.18 62.01
N ILE A 10 -35.69 33.20 62.19
CA ILE A 10 -35.46 31.82 61.74
C ILE A 10 -35.29 31.75 60.23
N VAL A 11 -36.15 32.42 59.46
CA VAL A 11 -36.07 32.42 58.00
C VAL A 11 -34.73 33.02 57.54
N VAL A 12 -34.28 34.13 58.16
CA VAL A 12 -32.98 34.74 57.85
C VAL A 12 -31.83 33.79 58.17
N VAL A 13 -31.86 33.11 59.32
CA VAL A 13 -30.81 32.13 59.69
C VAL A 13 -30.78 30.96 58.70
N VAL A 14 -31.95 30.43 58.28
CA VAL A 14 -32.03 29.36 57.29
C VAL A 14 -31.47 29.80 55.93
N LEU A 15 -31.76 31.03 55.49
CA LEU A 15 -31.22 31.57 54.24
C LEU A 15 -29.70 31.73 54.30
N VAL A 16 -29.15 32.18 55.44
CA VAL A 16 -27.70 32.30 55.64
C VAL A 16 -27.04 30.91 55.59
N VAL A 17 -27.62 29.91 56.27
CA VAL A 17 -27.11 28.54 56.23
C VAL A 17 -27.17 27.94 54.82
N ALA A 18 -28.28 28.16 54.09
CA ALA A 18 -28.41 27.70 52.71
C ALA A 18 -27.37 28.34 51.78
N ALA A 19 -27.08 29.64 51.94
CA ALA A 19 -26.05 30.33 51.19
C ALA A 19 -24.64 29.78 51.49
N LEU A 20 -24.34 29.51 52.75
CA LEU A 20 -23.07 28.89 53.17
C LEU A 20 -22.88 27.48 52.58
N VAL A 21 -23.93 26.65 52.61
CA VAL A 21 -23.91 25.31 52.01
C VAL A 21 -23.73 25.38 50.49
N ALA A 22 -24.45 26.28 49.81
CA ALA A 22 -24.32 26.49 48.37
C ALA A 22 -22.92 26.96 47.98
N TRP A 23 -22.33 27.87 48.76
CA TRP A 23 -20.98 28.37 48.53
C TRP A 23 -19.91 27.29 48.73
N MET A 24 -20.00 26.50 49.80
CA MET A 24 -19.11 25.35 50.02
C MET A 24 -19.25 24.30 48.90
N ALA A 25 -20.48 24.01 48.47
CA ALA A 25 -20.73 23.09 47.37
C ALA A 25 -20.10 23.60 46.06
N ALA A 26 -20.27 24.89 45.74
CA ALA A 26 -19.66 25.53 44.56
C ALA A 26 -18.12 25.50 44.60
N GLN A 27 -17.53 25.72 45.79
CA GLN A 27 -16.07 25.63 46.00
C GLN A 27 -15.55 24.21 45.76
N GLN A 28 -16.30 23.18 46.15
CA GLN A 28 -15.94 21.78 45.87
C GLN A 28 -16.04 21.44 44.38
N ARG A 29 -17.02 21.99 43.65
CA ARG A 29 -17.12 21.77 42.19
C ARG A 29 -15.91 22.36 41.46
N LYS A 30 -15.44 23.55 41.89
CA LYS A 30 -14.23 24.17 41.34
C LYS A 30 -12.97 23.31 41.55
N LYS A 31 -12.86 22.60 42.69
CA LYS A 31 -11.74 21.66 42.93
C LYS A 31 -11.79 20.43 42.01
N LYS A 32 -12.98 19.87 41.76
CA LYS A 32 -13.15 18.73 40.84
C LYS A 32 -12.84 19.04 39.37
N HIS A 33 -13.00 20.30 38.96
CA HIS A 33 -12.61 20.74 37.60
C HIS A 33 -11.10 20.97 37.43
N VAL A 34 -10.35 21.13 38.52
CA VAL A 34 -8.88 21.26 38.47
C VAL A 34 -8.21 19.89 38.38
N GLU A 35 -8.72 18.87 39.08
CA GLU A 35 -8.20 17.49 38.98
C GLU A 35 -8.41 16.86 37.60
N HIS A 36 -9.48 17.20 36.88
CA HIS A 36 -9.69 16.73 35.50
C HIS A 36 -8.74 17.38 34.49
N ALA A 37 -8.16 18.55 34.80
CA ALA A 37 -7.20 19.21 33.92
C ALA A 37 -5.78 18.62 34.06
N GLU A 38 -5.43 18.06 35.22
CA GLU A 38 -4.14 17.38 35.41
C GLU A 38 -4.14 15.97 34.79
N ASN A 39 -5.21 15.20 34.94
CA ASN A 39 -5.34 13.89 34.28
C ASN A 39 -5.34 14.02 32.75
N LEU A 40 -6.00 15.04 32.20
CA LEU A 40 -5.99 15.30 30.76
C LEU A 40 -4.61 15.78 30.25
N ARG A 41 -3.80 16.44 31.09
CA ARG A 41 -2.41 16.80 30.76
C ARG A 41 -1.46 15.62 30.80
N GLN A 42 -1.69 14.64 31.68
CA GLN A 42 -0.91 13.40 31.72
C GLN A 42 -1.27 12.47 30.55
N GLU A 43 -2.56 12.31 30.20
CA GLU A 43 -2.98 11.55 29.00
C GLU A 43 -2.48 12.21 27.71
N ALA A 44 -2.52 13.54 27.61
CA ALA A 44 -1.98 14.25 26.45
C ALA A 44 -0.45 14.10 26.32
N GLN A 45 0.31 14.00 27.42
CA GLN A 45 1.76 13.76 27.36
C GLN A 45 2.10 12.31 27.01
N GLN A 46 1.27 11.34 27.42
CA GLN A 46 1.44 9.94 27.02
C GLN A 46 1.12 9.74 25.53
N HIS A 47 0.02 10.31 25.03
CA HIS A 47 -0.32 10.27 23.60
C HIS A 47 0.58 11.15 22.71
N ALA A 48 1.16 12.24 23.25
CA ALA A 48 2.16 13.02 22.52
C ALA A 48 3.47 12.26 22.25
N THR A 49 3.70 11.14 22.94
CA THR A 49 4.86 10.25 22.67
C THR A 49 4.57 9.25 21.55
N GLU A 50 3.29 8.90 21.31
CA GLU A 50 2.87 7.98 20.24
C GLU A 50 2.70 8.68 18.86
N ILE A 51 2.48 10.00 18.85
CA ILE A 51 2.36 10.81 17.62
C ILE A 51 3.69 10.88 16.82
N PRO A 52 4.87 11.02 17.45
CA PRO A 52 6.15 10.87 16.76
C PRO A 52 6.35 9.47 16.19
N GLU A 53 6.00 8.41 16.92
CA GLU A 53 6.21 7.04 16.48
C GLU A 53 5.33 6.64 15.29
N SER A 54 4.08 7.11 15.26
CA SER A 54 3.19 6.86 14.12
C SER A 54 3.64 7.62 12.87
N GLN A 55 4.15 8.85 13.02
CA GLN A 55 4.73 9.60 11.91
C GLN A 55 6.05 8.99 11.41
N VAL A 56 6.90 8.48 12.31
CA VAL A 56 8.11 7.74 11.93
C VAL A 56 7.73 6.47 11.18
N ARG A 57 6.79 5.67 11.69
CA ARG A 57 6.30 4.47 11.00
C ARG A 57 5.67 4.77 9.64
N ALA A 58 4.90 5.85 9.53
CA ALA A 58 4.33 6.28 8.26
C ALA A 58 5.43 6.64 7.25
N ARG A 59 6.45 7.39 7.69
CA ARG A 59 7.58 7.79 6.86
C ARG A 59 8.47 6.60 6.47
N GLU A 60 8.66 5.65 7.37
CA GLU A 60 9.34 4.38 7.09
C GLU A 60 8.61 3.58 6.03
N ALA A 61 7.28 3.45 6.16
CA ALA A 61 6.44 2.78 5.17
C ALA A 61 6.44 3.48 3.80
N GLU A 62 6.46 4.81 3.77
CA GLU A 62 6.61 5.59 2.53
C GLU A 62 7.96 5.32 1.86
N VAL A 63 9.05 5.35 2.62
CA VAL A 63 10.40 5.05 2.10
C VAL A 63 10.50 3.61 1.61
N GLU A 64 9.91 2.66 2.31
CA GLU A 64 9.87 1.26 1.88
C GLU A 64 9.09 1.10 0.57
N ALA A 65 7.93 1.76 0.45
CA ALA A 65 7.14 1.76 -0.78
C ALA A 65 7.91 2.39 -1.95
N GLU A 66 8.64 3.48 -1.74
CA GLU A 66 9.49 4.09 -2.76
C GLU A 66 10.64 3.17 -3.19
N ARG A 67 11.30 2.50 -2.23
CA ARG A 67 12.34 1.51 -2.53
C ARG A 67 11.80 0.36 -3.36
N ALA A 68 10.65 -0.20 -2.98
CA ALA A 68 10.01 -1.29 -3.71
C ALA A 68 9.65 -0.87 -5.15
N ARG A 69 9.20 0.38 -5.36
CA ARG A 69 8.93 0.93 -6.70
C ARG A 69 10.20 1.04 -7.54
N LEU A 70 11.28 1.57 -6.97
CA LEU A 70 12.57 1.68 -7.65
C LEU A 70 13.13 0.31 -8.03
N ASP A 71 12.99 -0.68 -7.14
CA ASP A 71 13.46 -2.04 -7.42
C ASP A 71 12.62 -2.72 -8.51
N ALA A 72 11.30 -2.51 -8.50
CA ALA A 72 10.42 -2.97 -9.57
C ALA A 72 10.79 -2.32 -10.92
N GLU A 73 11.06 -1.02 -10.94
CA GLU A 73 11.48 -0.31 -12.16
C GLU A 73 12.81 -0.83 -12.69
N ARG A 74 13.80 -1.05 -11.81
CA ARG A 74 15.08 -1.68 -12.19
C ARG A 74 14.89 -3.09 -12.74
N ALA A 75 14.01 -3.88 -12.14
CA ALA A 75 13.71 -5.22 -12.62
C ALA A 75 13.07 -5.18 -14.02
N GLN A 76 12.15 -4.23 -14.26
CA GLN A 76 11.55 -4.03 -15.58
C GLN A 76 12.56 -3.58 -16.62
N GLN A 77 13.44 -2.63 -16.30
CA GLN A 77 14.52 -2.21 -17.20
C GLN A 77 15.42 -3.37 -17.58
N LYS A 78 15.88 -4.17 -16.60
CA LYS A 78 16.66 -5.39 -16.86
C LYS A 78 15.94 -6.39 -17.74
N ALA A 79 14.63 -6.58 -17.53
CA ALA A 79 13.84 -7.47 -18.36
C ALA A 79 13.74 -6.97 -19.80
N GLN A 80 13.53 -5.66 -20.00
CA GLN A 80 13.51 -5.05 -21.34
C GLN A 80 14.88 -5.16 -22.02
N GLU A 81 15.97 -4.87 -21.31
CA GLU A 81 17.33 -5.04 -21.83
C GLU A 81 17.60 -6.49 -22.24
N ALA A 82 17.20 -7.46 -21.42
CA ALA A 82 17.35 -8.88 -21.73
C ALA A 82 16.52 -9.28 -22.97
N GLN A 83 15.29 -8.78 -23.11
CA GLN A 83 14.47 -9.03 -24.30
C GLN A 83 15.12 -8.43 -25.56
N VAL A 84 15.55 -7.17 -25.49
CA VAL A 84 16.24 -6.51 -26.61
C VAL A 84 17.51 -7.27 -26.99
N ALA A 85 18.30 -7.71 -26.01
CA ALA A 85 19.50 -8.49 -26.25
C ALA A 85 19.18 -9.84 -26.91
N ALA A 86 18.12 -10.53 -26.45
CA ALA A 86 17.67 -11.79 -27.06
C ALA A 86 17.24 -11.58 -28.52
N THR A 87 16.42 -10.55 -28.80
CA THR A 87 16.00 -10.21 -30.17
C THR A 87 17.19 -9.86 -31.06
N GLN A 88 18.17 -9.11 -30.54
CA GLN A 88 19.39 -8.81 -31.30
C GLN A 88 20.21 -10.06 -31.60
N GLN A 89 20.38 -10.96 -30.62
CA GLN A 89 21.08 -12.22 -30.84
C GLN A 89 20.40 -13.08 -31.88
N GLN A 90 19.07 -13.14 -31.86
CA GLN A 90 18.28 -13.84 -32.85
C GLN A 90 18.47 -13.23 -34.24
N ALA A 91 18.36 -11.91 -34.38
CA ALA A 91 18.59 -11.23 -35.66
C ALA A 91 20.00 -11.48 -36.21
N VAL A 92 21.02 -11.43 -35.35
CA VAL A 92 22.41 -11.74 -35.73
C VAL A 92 22.56 -13.21 -36.14
N HIS A 93 21.84 -14.12 -35.48
CA HIS A 93 21.85 -15.53 -35.84
C HIS A 93 21.23 -15.78 -37.21
N GLU A 94 20.04 -15.22 -37.46
CA GLU A 94 19.35 -15.29 -38.76
C GLU A 94 20.19 -14.67 -39.89
N ASP A 95 20.84 -13.53 -39.64
CA ASP A 95 21.71 -12.87 -40.62
C ASP A 95 22.93 -13.72 -40.98
N ARG A 96 23.53 -14.39 -39.98
CA ARG A 96 24.64 -15.33 -40.22
C ARG A 96 24.21 -16.56 -40.99
N LEU A 97 23.03 -17.11 -40.70
CA LEU A 97 22.48 -18.25 -41.44
C LEU A 97 22.25 -17.87 -42.90
N ARG A 98 21.61 -16.71 -43.15
CA ARG A 98 21.42 -16.19 -44.51
C ARG A 98 22.73 -15.99 -45.25
N THR A 99 23.73 -15.40 -44.58
CA THR A 99 25.06 -15.18 -45.18
C THR A 99 25.75 -16.51 -45.49
N ALA A 100 25.59 -17.53 -44.63
CA ALA A 100 26.14 -18.86 -44.87
C ALA A 100 25.52 -19.51 -46.11
N ASP A 101 24.19 -19.45 -46.23
CA ASP A 101 23.44 -19.98 -47.37
C ASP A 101 23.78 -19.26 -48.68
N GLU A 102 24.00 -17.94 -48.65
CA GLU A 102 24.38 -17.16 -49.83
C GLU A 102 25.78 -17.52 -50.37
N VAL A 103 26.68 -17.93 -49.48
CA VAL A 103 28.06 -18.28 -49.83
C VAL A 103 28.22 -19.77 -50.15
N ASP A 104 27.32 -20.65 -49.67
CA ASP A 104 27.40 -22.08 -49.96
C ASP A 104 26.98 -22.38 -51.41
N PRO A 105 27.91 -22.85 -52.28
CA PRO A 105 27.59 -23.20 -53.67
C PRO A 105 26.64 -24.39 -53.81
N ARG A 106 26.30 -25.09 -52.72
CA ARG A 106 25.29 -26.16 -52.70
C ARG A 106 23.86 -25.66 -52.52
N VAL A 107 23.67 -24.42 -52.11
CA VAL A 107 22.35 -23.82 -51.85
C VAL A 107 22.03 -22.84 -52.98
N ASP A 108 20.90 -23.05 -53.67
CA ASP A 108 20.42 -22.13 -54.69
C ASP A 108 19.44 -21.13 -54.09
N THR A 109 19.98 -20.05 -53.55
CA THR A 109 19.21 -18.95 -52.94
C THR A 109 18.38 -18.13 -53.93
N ARG A 110 18.48 -18.40 -55.25
CA ARG A 110 17.69 -17.73 -56.31
C ARG A 110 16.50 -18.57 -56.80
N SER A 111 16.37 -19.80 -56.32
CA SER A 111 15.23 -20.66 -56.64
C SER A 111 13.96 -20.19 -55.93
N GLU A 112 12.81 -20.33 -56.59
CA GLU A 112 11.49 -20.00 -55.99
C GLU A 112 11.15 -20.93 -54.81
N ASP A 113 11.80 -22.09 -54.72
CA ASP A 113 11.62 -23.10 -53.67
C ASP A 113 12.57 -22.91 -52.47
N TYR A 114 13.37 -21.84 -52.44
CA TYR A 114 14.30 -21.58 -51.32
C TYR A 114 13.55 -21.13 -50.06
N THR A 115 13.60 -21.96 -49.02
CA THR A 115 13.16 -21.60 -47.66
C THR A 115 14.37 -21.50 -46.75
N PRO A 116 14.73 -20.29 -46.26
CA PRO A 116 15.83 -20.14 -45.31
C PRO A 116 15.52 -20.91 -44.03
N ASP A 117 16.48 -21.72 -43.56
CA ASP A 117 16.37 -22.51 -42.32
C ASP A 117 16.50 -21.57 -41.11
N THR A 118 15.44 -20.82 -40.83
CA THR A 118 15.33 -20.06 -39.58
C THR A 118 14.86 -21.03 -38.50
N VAL A 119 15.64 -21.17 -37.42
CA VAL A 119 15.41 -22.06 -36.27
C VAL A 119 14.12 -21.79 -35.45
N LEU A 120 13.07 -21.24 -36.06
CA LEU A 120 11.82 -20.84 -35.44
C LEU A 120 10.59 -21.27 -36.26
N ASP A 121 10.44 -22.57 -36.45
CA ASP A 121 9.12 -23.23 -36.36
C ASP A 121 8.69 -23.40 -34.88
N ALA A 122 9.04 -22.46 -34.01
CA ALA A 122 8.72 -22.52 -32.58
C ALA A 122 7.21 -22.36 -32.28
N ASP A 123 6.37 -22.10 -33.29
CA ASP A 123 4.91 -22.04 -33.17
C ASP A 123 4.17 -23.29 -33.70
N ASP A 124 4.86 -24.31 -34.26
CA ASP A 124 4.20 -25.54 -34.74
C ASP A 124 3.96 -26.59 -33.64
N ALA A 125 4.32 -26.30 -32.39
CA ALA A 125 4.03 -27.18 -31.25
C ALA A 125 2.55 -27.14 -30.79
N ARG A 126 1.68 -26.35 -31.43
CA ARG A 126 0.26 -26.18 -31.01
C ARG A 126 -0.78 -26.82 -31.94
N ARG A 127 -0.37 -27.53 -33.01
CA ARG A 127 -1.31 -28.07 -34.02
C ARG A 127 -1.59 -29.59 -33.91
N THR A 128 -0.93 -30.33 -33.02
CA THR A 128 -1.12 -31.79 -32.90
C THR A 128 -2.00 -32.21 -31.72
N ASP A 129 -3.14 -31.55 -31.48
CA ASP A 129 -4.17 -32.09 -30.59
C ASP A 129 -5.56 -31.73 -31.12
N GLY A 130 -6.19 -32.65 -31.84
CA GLY A 130 -7.51 -32.40 -32.42
C GLY A 130 -7.88 -33.20 -33.67
N THR A 131 -7.30 -34.38 -33.92
CA THR A 131 -7.89 -35.35 -34.87
C THR A 131 -7.56 -36.76 -34.41
N THR A 132 -8.23 -37.19 -33.34
CA THR A 132 -8.54 -38.60 -33.12
C THR A 132 -10.04 -38.71 -33.38
N ASP A 133 -10.42 -38.74 -34.66
CA ASP A 133 -10.90 -39.96 -35.30
C ASP A 133 -11.73 -40.86 -34.37
N GLY A 134 -12.91 -40.34 -34.02
CA GLY A 134 -13.99 -41.12 -33.43
C GLY A 134 -14.82 -41.77 -34.54
N THR A 135 -14.20 -42.61 -35.36
CA THR A 135 -14.91 -43.43 -36.35
C THR A 135 -14.37 -44.85 -36.30
N HIS A 136 -15.18 -45.75 -35.72
CA HIS A 136 -15.18 -47.22 -35.74
C HIS A 136 -15.64 -47.64 -34.32
N ARG A 137 -16.75 -48.35 -34.10
CA ARG A 137 -17.25 -49.53 -34.82
C ARG A 137 -18.63 -49.90 -34.25
N ALA A 138 -19.48 -50.37 -35.17
CA ALA A 138 -20.67 -51.23 -35.09
C ALA A 138 -21.18 -51.69 -33.70
#